data_AF-A0A956IS62-F1
#
_entry.id   AF-A0A956IS62-F1
#
_cell.length_a   1.000
_cell.length_b   1.000
_cell.length_c   1.000
_cell.angle_alpha   90.00
_cell.angle_beta   90.00
_cell.angle_gamma   90.00
#
_symmetry.space_group_name_H-M   'P 1'
#
loop_
_entity.id
_entity.type
_entity.pdbx_description
1 polymer ?
#
loop_
_entity_poly.entity_id
_entity_poly.type
_entity_poly.pdbx_seq_one_letter_code
_entity_poly.pdbx_strand_id
1 'polypeptide(L)'
;MARHLPVIQNQDPEDAAAEERSPRGWVMVGAMLGFTMWLPLLMIAQWISARWTLAVTADGAPAHDTLLLIQLGPVLTSLMIATGGAGALVGRFGGRAGAGHAALSGLTMALGVGALSVLIGAFPSWLVALLGTAVLAAFATGAAFLGGRYGVRRRPKVG
;
A
#
# COMPACT_ATOMS: atom_id res chain seq x y z
N MET A 1 10.60 15.89 48.73
CA MET A 1 10.40 14.50 48.27
C MET A 1 9.09 14.46 47.50
N ALA A 2 9.13 14.38 46.17
CA ALA A 2 7.93 14.29 45.35
C ALA A 2 7.44 12.84 45.34
N ARG A 3 6.21 12.63 45.81
CA ARG A 3 5.53 11.32 45.80
C ARG A 3 5.13 11.02 44.36
N HIS A 4 5.80 10.08 43.70
CA HIS A 4 5.34 9.55 42.41
C HIS A 4 3.97 8.90 42.63
N LEU A 5 2.93 9.50 42.05
CA LEU A 5 1.63 8.87 41.95
C LEU A 5 1.78 7.64 41.03
N PRO A 6 1.21 6.48 41.41
CA PRO A 6 1.17 5.34 40.53
C PRO A 6 0.39 5.74 39.28
N VAL A 7 1.09 5.82 38.14
CA VAL A 7 0.45 5.96 36.84
C VAL A 7 -0.36 4.69 36.67
N ILE A 8 -1.68 4.80 36.85
CA ILE A 8 -2.62 3.75 36.45
C ILE A 8 -2.48 3.71 34.93
N GLN A 9 -1.60 2.84 34.45
CA GLN A 9 -1.57 2.40 33.07
C GLN A 9 -2.86 1.57 32.88
N ASN A 10 -4.00 2.26 32.78
CA ASN A 10 -5.16 1.67 32.13
C ASN A 10 -4.69 1.42 30.70
N GLN A 11 -4.29 0.18 30.42
CA GLN A 11 -4.37 -0.32 29.06
C GLN A 11 -5.81 -0.09 28.66
N ASP A 12 -6.03 0.82 27.71
CA ASP A 12 -7.37 1.08 27.21
C ASP A 12 -7.94 -0.28 26.79
N PRO A 13 -9.14 -0.67 27.22
CA PRO A 13 -9.71 -1.99 26.88
C PRO A 13 -9.75 -2.22 25.36
N GLU A 14 -9.75 -1.15 24.56
CA GLU A 14 -9.62 -1.21 23.10
C GLU A 14 -8.24 -1.67 22.61
N ASP A 15 -7.15 -1.30 23.29
CA ASP A 15 -5.79 -1.75 22.97
C ASP A 15 -5.61 -3.24 23.29
N ALA A 16 -6.16 -3.70 24.42
CA ALA A 16 -6.17 -5.12 24.79
C ALA A 16 -6.99 -5.95 23.78
N ALA A 17 -8.15 -5.45 23.35
CA ALA A 17 -8.97 -6.09 22.32
C ALA A 17 -8.27 -6.11 20.94
N ALA A 18 -7.48 -5.08 20.61
CA ALA A 18 -6.69 -5.04 19.38
C ALA A 18 -5.55 -6.07 19.38
N GLU A 19 -4.93 -6.34 20.54
CA GLU A 19 -3.95 -7.43 20.71
C GLU A 19 -4.57 -8.82 20.56
N GLU A 20 -5.85 -8.98 20.92
CA GLU A 20 -6.57 -10.25 20.83
C GLU A 20 -7.06 -10.58 19.41
N ARG A 21 -7.18 -9.58 18.52
CA ARG A 21 -7.61 -9.80 17.12
C ARG A 21 -6.66 -10.75 16.38
N SER A 22 -7.25 -11.66 15.62
CA SER A 22 -6.48 -12.59 14.80
C SER A 22 -5.60 -11.84 13.78
N PRO A 23 -4.33 -12.25 13.58
CA PRO A 23 -3.42 -11.60 12.62
C PRO A 23 -3.97 -11.56 11.19
N ARG A 24 -4.86 -12.49 10.84
CA ARG A 24 -5.50 -12.56 9.51
C ARG A 24 -6.47 -11.40 9.26
N GLY A 25 -7.15 -10.90 10.29
CA GLY A 25 -8.06 -9.75 10.15
C GLY A 25 -7.34 -8.49 9.66
N TRP A 26 -6.09 -8.31 10.08
CA TRP A 26 -5.24 -7.19 9.67
C TRP A 26 -4.85 -7.22 8.19
N VAL A 27 -4.89 -8.38 7.53
CA VAL A 27 -4.63 -8.49 6.09
C VAL A 27 -5.71 -7.73 5.31
N MET A 28 -6.98 -7.94 5.66
CA MET A 28 -8.10 -7.27 5.00
C MET A 28 -8.11 -5.77 5.30
N VAL A 29 -7.88 -5.39 6.57
CA VAL A 29 -7.77 -3.97 6.97
C VAL A 29 -6.66 -3.27 6.21
N GLY A 30 -5.48 -3.90 6.10
CA GLY A 30 -4.36 -3.36 5.32
C GLY A 30 -4.70 -3.18 3.84
N ALA A 31 -5.40 -4.13 3.24
CA ALA A 31 -5.80 -4.05 1.84
C ALA A 31 -6.81 -2.91 1.60
N MET A 32 -7.80 -2.77 2.48
CA MET A 32 -8.81 -1.70 2.40
C MET A 32 -8.19 -0.32 2.65
N LEU A 33 -7.29 -0.19 3.63
CA LEU A 33 -6.53 1.04 3.86
C LEU A 33 -5.66 1.40 2.65
N GLY A 34 -4.91 0.43 2.12
CA GLY A 34 -4.08 0.62 0.93
C GLY A 34 -4.89 1.09 -0.26
N PHE A 35 -6.04 0.45 -0.51
CA PHE A 35 -6.95 0.85 -1.59
C PHE A 35 -7.50 2.26 -1.40
N THR A 36 -7.95 2.57 -0.18
CA THR A 36 -8.51 3.89 0.16
C THR A 36 -7.48 5.01 0.03
N MET A 37 -6.23 4.76 0.45
CA MET A 37 -5.11 5.70 0.26
C MET A 37 -4.70 5.84 -1.20
N TRP A 38 -4.78 4.75 -1.97
CA TRP A 38 -4.33 4.71 -3.34
C TRP A 38 -5.24 5.51 -4.28
N LEU A 39 -6.56 5.46 -4.12
CA LEU A 39 -7.50 6.18 -4.99
C LEU A 39 -7.19 7.68 -5.17
N PRO A 40 -7.04 8.50 -4.10
CA PRO A 40 -6.69 9.91 -4.27
C PRO A 40 -5.28 10.09 -4.83
N LEU A 41 -4.32 9.26 -4.43
CA LEU A 41 -2.95 9.30 -4.97
C LEU A 41 -2.90 8.95 -6.47
N LEU A 42 -3.77 8.04 -6.91
CA LEU A 42 -3.90 7.64 -8.31
C LEU A 42 -4.42 8.82 -9.14
N MET A 43 -5.39 9.59 -8.64
CA MET A 43 -5.85 10.80 -9.34
C MET A 43 -4.72 11.81 -9.53
N ILE A 44 -3.92 12.03 -8.49
CA ILE A 44 -2.74 12.92 -8.56
C ILE A 44 -1.72 12.35 -9.56
N ALA A 45 -1.44 11.05 -9.52
CA ALA A 45 -0.52 10.40 -10.44
C ALA A 45 -0.97 10.51 -11.90
N GLN A 46 -2.27 10.35 -12.18
CA GLN A 46 -2.84 10.52 -13.52
C GLN A 46 -2.71 11.98 -13.99
N TRP A 47 -2.98 12.94 -13.11
CA TRP A 47 -2.77 14.36 -13.41
C TRP A 47 -1.30 14.66 -13.75
N ILE A 48 -0.36 14.17 -12.94
CA ILE A 48 1.08 14.31 -13.20
C ILE A 48 1.46 13.68 -14.54
N SER A 49 1.02 12.44 -14.79
CA SER A 49 1.31 11.70 -16.02
C SER A 49 0.82 12.45 -17.26
N ALA A 50 -0.38 13.03 -17.20
CA ALA A 50 -0.93 13.84 -18.28
C ALA A 50 -0.10 15.12 -18.51
N ARG A 51 0.27 15.83 -17.44
CA ARG A 51 1.10 17.05 -17.53
C ARG A 51 2.47 16.78 -18.12
N TRP A 52 3.12 15.69 -17.71
CA TRP A 52 4.42 15.28 -18.22
C TRP A 52 4.34 14.78 -19.66
N THR A 53 3.31 14.02 -20.01
CA THR A 53 3.09 13.58 -21.40
C THR A 53 3.00 14.78 -22.32
N LEU A 54 2.16 15.77 -21.98
CA LEU A 54 2.01 17.01 -22.76
C LEU A 54 3.33 17.76 -22.93
N ALA A 55 4.09 17.90 -21.84
CA ALA A 55 5.38 18.60 -21.87
C ALA A 55 6.39 17.90 -22.80
N VAL A 56 6.48 16.57 -22.74
CA VAL A 56 7.46 15.82 -23.52
C VAL A 56 7.04 15.67 -24.99
N THR A 57 5.74 15.67 -25.29
CA THR A 57 5.26 15.66 -26.69
C THR A 57 5.31 17.02 -27.37
N ALA A 58 5.45 18.12 -26.61
CA ALA A 58 5.53 19.46 -27.18
C ALA A 58 6.81 19.67 -28.01
N ASP A 59 7.90 18.99 -27.63
CA ASP A 59 9.21 19.10 -28.28
C ASP A 59 9.42 18.08 -29.40
N GLY A 60 8.41 17.28 -29.74
CA GLY A 60 8.46 16.23 -30.78
C GLY A 60 7.87 14.91 -30.31
N ALA A 61 7.99 13.86 -31.13
CA ALA A 61 7.51 12.52 -30.77
C ALA A 61 8.55 11.82 -29.87
N PRO A 62 8.29 11.64 -28.56
CA PRO A 62 9.19 10.88 -27.69
C PRO A 62 9.26 9.41 -28.06
N ALA A 63 10.35 8.77 -27.66
CA ALA A 63 10.48 7.32 -27.74
C ALA A 63 9.35 6.63 -26.96
N HIS A 64 8.92 5.47 -27.46
CA HIS A 64 7.83 4.68 -26.84
C HIS A 64 8.10 4.37 -25.37
N ASP A 65 9.34 4.00 -25.04
CA ASP A 65 9.75 3.67 -23.67
C ASP A 65 9.65 4.88 -22.72
N THR A 66 9.93 6.08 -23.22
CA THR A 66 9.80 7.32 -22.45
C THR A 66 8.33 7.59 -22.13
N LEU A 67 7.42 7.39 -23.10
CA LEU A 67 5.98 7.52 -22.87
C LEU A 67 5.47 6.50 -21.87
N LEU A 68 5.90 5.24 -21.99
CA LEU A 68 5.53 4.18 -21.04
C LEU A 68 5.99 4.54 -19.62
N LEU A 69 7.23 5.00 -19.45
CA LEU A 69 7.75 5.40 -18.14
C LEU A 69 6.97 6.58 -17.54
N ILE A 70 6.64 7.58 -18.35
CA ILE A 70 5.89 8.77 -17.91
C ILE A 70 4.46 8.41 -17.49
N GLN A 71 3.83 7.47 -18.17
CA GLN A 71 2.45 7.05 -17.87
C GLN A 71 2.38 6.06 -16.70
N LEU A 72 3.30 5.09 -16.64
CA LEU A 72 3.28 4.03 -15.63
C LEU A 72 4.01 4.43 -14.35
N GLY A 73 5.07 5.24 -14.44
CA GLY A 73 5.93 5.61 -13.32
C GLY A 73 5.17 6.24 -12.15
N PRO A 74 4.39 7.33 -12.37
CA PRO A 74 3.59 7.94 -11.32
C PRO A 74 2.55 6.98 -10.74
N VAL A 75 1.91 6.15 -11.57
CA VAL A 75 0.90 5.18 -11.14
C VAL A 75 1.52 4.12 -10.23
N LEU A 76 2.64 3.51 -10.62
CA LEU A 76 3.36 2.53 -9.81
C LEU A 76 3.88 3.16 -8.51
N THR A 77 4.40 4.39 -8.58
CA THR A 77 4.86 5.13 -7.39
C THR A 77 3.73 5.38 -6.41
N SER A 78 2.56 5.80 -6.90
CA SER A 78 1.37 6.01 -6.06
C SER A 78 0.93 4.74 -5.34
N LEU A 79 0.97 3.60 -6.04
CA LEU A 79 0.65 2.30 -5.47
C LEU A 79 1.66 1.90 -4.39
N MET A 80 2.95 2.07 -4.65
CA MET A 80 4.01 1.78 -3.67
C MET A 80 3.88 2.63 -2.42
N ILE A 81 3.59 3.93 -2.56
CA ILE A 81 3.36 4.84 -1.42
C ILE A 81 2.15 4.38 -0.61
N ALA A 82 1.02 4.09 -1.27
CA ALA A 82 -0.21 3.69 -0.59
C ALA A 82 -0.05 2.36 0.16
N THR A 83 0.47 1.34 -0.52
CA THR A 83 0.70 0.00 0.05
C THR A 83 1.79 0.00 1.12
N GLY A 84 2.85 0.78 0.95
CA GLY A 84 3.88 0.99 1.97
C GLY A 84 3.34 1.72 3.20
N GLY A 85 2.52 2.75 3.02
CA GLY A 85 1.83 3.45 4.10
C GLY A 85 0.87 2.55 4.88
N ALA A 86 -0.01 1.84 4.16
CA ALA A 86 -0.92 0.86 4.76
C ALA A 86 -0.15 -0.27 5.47
N GLY A 87 0.91 -0.79 4.85
CA GLY A 87 1.80 -1.77 5.46
C GLY A 87 2.46 -1.26 6.73
N ALA A 88 2.90 0.01 6.77
CA ALA A 88 3.44 0.63 7.97
C ALA A 88 2.42 0.77 9.08
N LEU A 89 1.16 1.10 8.76
CA LEU A 89 0.07 1.12 9.74
C LEU A 89 -0.23 -0.27 10.29
N VAL A 90 -0.35 -1.29 9.42
CA VAL A 90 -0.54 -2.69 9.85
C VAL A 90 0.63 -3.16 10.71
N GLY A 91 1.86 -2.85 10.30
CA GLY A 91 3.04 -3.20 11.09
C GLY A 91 3.06 -2.53 12.45
N ARG A 92 2.62 -1.27 12.54
CA ARG A 92 2.62 -0.50 13.80
C ARG A 92 1.48 -0.88 14.74
N PHE A 93 0.25 -1.00 14.23
CA PHE A 93 -0.97 -1.19 15.03
C PHE A 93 -1.50 -2.62 15.03
N GLY A 94 -0.95 -3.51 14.21
CA GLY A 94 -1.49 -4.84 13.99
C GLY A 94 -1.25 -5.87 15.10
N GLY A 95 -0.79 -5.46 16.29
CA GLY A 95 -0.47 -6.37 17.39
C GLY A 95 0.48 -7.49 16.96
N ARG A 96 -0.02 -8.73 16.85
CA ARG A 96 0.77 -9.89 16.38
C ARG A 96 1.04 -9.92 14.87
N ALA A 97 0.40 -9.06 14.07
CA ALA A 97 0.60 -9.00 12.63
C ALA A 97 1.99 -8.43 12.30
N GLY A 98 2.91 -9.29 11.85
CA GLY A 98 4.24 -8.88 11.41
C GLY A 98 4.29 -8.43 9.94
N ALA A 99 5.51 -8.18 9.44
CA ALA A 99 5.74 -7.75 8.06
C ALA A 99 5.17 -8.72 7.00
N GLY A 100 5.09 -10.02 7.29
CA GLY A 100 4.47 -10.99 6.38
C GLY A 100 2.97 -10.76 6.17
N HIS A 101 2.24 -10.32 7.20
CA HIS A 101 0.81 -10.00 7.07
C HIS A 101 0.60 -8.71 6.28
N ALA A 102 1.50 -7.73 6.44
CA ALA A 102 1.51 -6.53 5.61
C ALA A 102 1.82 -6.86 4.13
N ALA A 103 2.74 -7.79 3.87
CA ALA A 103 2.99 -8.28 2.51
C ALA A 103 1.72 -8.90 1.90
N LEU A 104 1.04 -9.77 2.66
CA LEU A 104 -0.23 -10.37 2.24
C LEU A 104 -1.33 -9.34 2.00
N SER A 105 -1.38 -8.24 2.75
CA SER A 105 -2.36 -7.17 2.49
C SER A 105 -2.09 -6.46 1.18
N GLY A 106 -0.81 -6.21 0.86
CA GLY A 106 -0.40 -5.66 -0.44
C GLY A 106 -0.75 -6.60 -1.60
N LEU A 107 -0.49 -7.91 -1.44
CA LEU A 107 -0.88 -8.92 -2.42
C LEU A 107 -2.41 -8.96 -2.62
N THR A 108 -3.18 -8.97 -1.53
CA THR A 108 -4.65 -9.03 -1.57
C THR A 108 -5.22 -7.81 -2.30
N MET A 109 -4.68 -6.62 -2.01
CA MET A 109 -5.05 -5.40 -2.73
C MET A 109 -4.72 -5.49 -4.21
N ALA A 110 -3.50 -5.93 -4.58
CA ALA A 110 -3.08 -6.03 -5.97
C ALA A 110 -3.92 -7.03 -6.78
N LEU A 111 -4.29 -8.16 -6.17
CA LEU A 111 -5.21 -9.12 -6.78
C LEU A 111 -6.61 -8.51 -6.98
N GLY A 112 -7.11 -7.76 -6.00
CA GLY A 112 -8.39 -7.04 -6.14
C GLY A 112 -8.36 -6.01 -7.26
N VAL A 113 -7.29 -5.21 -7.36
CA VAL A 113 -7.09 -4.25 -8.45
C VAL A 113 -6.94 -4.96 -9.79
N GLY A 114 -6.15 -6.03 -9.87
CA GLY A 114 -5.97 -6.83 -11.08
C GLY A 114 -7.29 -7.44 -11.58
N ALA A 115 -8.07 -8.01 -10.67
CA ALA A 115 -9.40 -8.55 -10.98
C ALA A 115 -10.35 -7.45 -11.50
N LEU A 116 -10.36 -6.28 -10.85
CA LEU A 116 -11.18 -5.14 -11.31
C LEU A 116 -10.75 -4.68 -12.70
N SER A 117 -9.44 -4.56 -12.96
CA SER A 117 -8.89 -4.18 -14.26
C SER A 117 -9.27 -5.17 -15.37
N VAL A 118 -9.30 -6.46 -15.07
CA VAL A 118 -9.79 -7.50 -16.00
C VAL A 118 -11.28 -7.31 -16.28
N LEU A 119 -12.09 -7.10 -15.24
CA LEU A 119 -13.54 -6.93 -15.37
C LEU A 119 -13.94 -5.72 -16.21
N ILE A 120 -13.18 -4.63 -16.14
CA ILE A 120 -13.43 -3.41 -16.94
C ILE A 120 -12.79 -3.46 -18.33
N GLY A 121 -12.12 -4.56 -18.70
CA GLY A 121 -11.46 -4.70 -20.01
C GLY A 121 -10.24 -3.79 -20.20
N ALA A 122 -9.52 -3.44 -19.13
CA ALA A 122 -8.37 -2.54 -19.20
C ALA A 122 -7.16 -3.13 -19.95
N PHE A 123 -7.17 -4.44 -20.24
CA PHE A 123 -6.05 -5.14 -20.87
C PHE A 123 -6.42 -5.62 -22.27
N PRO A 124 -5.50 -5.52 -23.25
CA PRO A 124 -5.73 -5.97 -24.62
C PRO A 124 -5.75 -7.50 -24.76
N SER A 125 -5.16 -8.24 -23.80
CA SER A 125 -5.18 -9.70 -23.77
C SER A 125 -5.06 -10.24 -22.35
N TRP A 126 -5.47 -11.50 -22.15
CA TRP A 126 -5.37 -12.18 -20.86
C TRP A 126 -3.92 -12.33 -20.37
N LEU A 127 -2.96 -12.52 -21.29
CA LEU A 127 -1.55 -12.64 -20.93
C LEU A 127 -1.01 -11.31 -20.37
N VAL A 128 -1.37 -10.19 -21.01
CA VAL A 128 -1.01 -8.85 -20.52
C VAL A 128 -1.68 -8.58 -19.17
N ALA A 129 -2.92 -9.03 -18.97
CA ALA A 129 -3.60 -8.92 -17.69
C ALA A 129 -2.88 -9.69 -16.57
N LEU A 130 -2.46 -10.93 -16.84
CA LEU A 130 -1.71 -11.73 -15.88
C LEU A 130 -0.36 -11.11 -15.53
N LEU A 131 0.41 -10.71 -16.55
CA LEU A 131 1.72 -10.08 -16.34
C LEU A 131 1.59 -8.74 -15.62
N GLY A 132 0.63 -7.91 -16.01
CA GLY A 132 0.35 -6.63 -15.35
C GLY A 132 -0.04 -6.84 -13.89
N THR A 133 -0.92 -7.81 -13.61
CA THR A 133 -1.31 -8.15 -12.22
C THR A 133 -0.14 -8.70 -11.42
N ALA A 134 0.72 -9.54 -12.03
CA ALA A 134 1.91 -10.08 -11.36
C ALA A 134 2.91 -8.96 -11.00
N VAL A 135 3.11 -8.00 -11.90
CA VAL A 135 3.96 -6.82 -11.64
C VAL A 135 3.37 -5.98 -10.51
N LEU A 136 2.07 -5.66 -10.57
CA LEU A 136 1.39 -4.92 -9.50
C LEU A 136 1.50 -5.65 -8.15
N ALA A 137 1.31 -6.97 -8.15
CA ALA A 137 1.44 -7.80 -6.97
C ALA A 137 2.85 -7.76 -6.39
N ALA A 138 3.89 -7.84 -7.23
CA ALA A 138 5.29 -7.75 -6.77
C ALA A 138 5.58 -6.40 -6.11
N PHE A 139 5.20 -5.29 -6.75
CA PHE A 139 5.42 -3.94 -6.20
C PHE A 139 4.61 -3.69 -4.92
N ALA A 140 3.32 -4.03 -4.91
CA ALA A 140 2.45 -3.85 -3.75
C ALA A 140 2.90 -4.69 -2.56
N THR A 141 3.24 -5.96 -2.80
CA THR A 141 3.72 -6.88 -1.76
C THR A 141 5.06 -6.41 -1.19
N GLY A 142 6.01 -6.02 -2.06
CA GLY A 142 7.32 -5.54 -1.65
C GLY A 142 7.25 -4.24 -0.85
N ALA A 143 6.49 -3.26 -1.34
CA ALA A 143 6.30 -1.99 -0.64
C ALA A 143 5.57 -2.18 0.70
N ALA A 144 4.49 -2.98 0.74
CA ALA A 144 3.78 -3.26 1.98
C ALA A 144 4.62 -4.05 2.99
N PHE A 145 5.48 -4.97 2.54
CA PHE A 145 6.44 -5.66 3.39
C PHE A 145 7.46 -4.71 4.03
N LEU A 146 8.04 -3.80 3.22
CA LEU A 146 8.97 -2.78 3.71
C LEU A 146 8.30 -1.82 4.69
N GLY A 147 7.09 -1.36 4.35
CA GLY A 147 6.23 -0.58 5.23
C GLY A 147 5.98 -1.32 6.55
N GLY A 148 5.57 -2.58 6.49
CA GLY A 148 5.34 -3.44 7.65
C GLY A 148 6.57 -3.59 8.54
N ARG A 149 7.75 -3.83 7.96
CA ARG A 149 9.01 -3.87 8.72
C ARG A 149 9.29 -2.56 9.43
N TYR A 150 9.09 -1.44 8.76
CA TYR A 150 9.25 -0.12 9.35
C TYR A 150 8.24 0.14 10.49
N GLY A 151 6.98 -0.23 10.28
CA GLY A 151 5.91 -0.12 11.29
C GLY A 151 6.20 -0.94 12.55
N VAL A 152 6.63 -2.19 12.39
CA VAL A 152 7.00 -3.08 13.50
C VAL A 152 8.14 -2.48 14.34
N ARG A 153 9.15 -1.89 13.70
CA ARG A 153 10.28 -1.23 14.40
C ARG A 153 9.86 0.00 15.20
N ARG A 154 8.70 0.59 14.89
CA ARG A 154 8.14 1.79 15.53
C ARG A 154 7.01 1.48 16.50
N ARG A 155 6.82 0.22 16.87
CA ARG A 155 5.85 -0.14 17.90
C ARG A 155 6.20 0.53 19.23
N PRO A 156 5.22 1.03 19.98
CA PRO A 156 5.46 1.41 21.37
C PRO A 156 6.02 0.18 22.10
N LYS A 157 7.16 0.34 22.75
CA LYS A 157 7.63 -0.67 23.70
C LYS A 157 6.75 -0.52 24.95
N VAL A 158 5.81 -1.44 25.14
CA VAL A 158 5.14 -1.57 26.42
C VAL A 158 6.20 -2.11 27.38
N GLY A 159 6.62 -1.28 28.32
CA GLY A 159 7.61 -1.58 29.35
C GLY A 159 7.01 -1.33 30.72
#